data_AF-A0A9C7UL59-F1
#
_entry.id   AF-A0A9C7UL59-F1
#
_cell.length_a   1.000
_cell.length_b   1.000
_cell.length_c   1.000
_cell.angle_alpha   90.00
_cell.angle_beta   90.00
_cell.angle_gamma   90.00
#
_symmetry.space_group_name_H-M   'P 1'
#
loop_
_entity.id
_entity.type
_entity.pdbx_description
1 polymer ?
#
loop_
_entity_poly.entity_id
_entity_poly.type
_entity_poly.pdbx_seq_one_letter_code
_entity_poly.pdbx_strand_id
1 'polypeptide(L)'
;MDHFQWIVALTRIISAVFRKGGDATFLVEELRSVFDPQGGYFKRGGKYTPSLVAEIGDAIEAHMKMIGMILEDDLDDHQQKLVDEKRQEYETRNQPLF
;
A
#
# COMPACT_ATOMS: atom_id res chain seq x y z
N MET A 1 -24.46 1.89 13.27
CA MET A 1 -23.60 3.10 13.41
C MET A 1 -22.36 2.77 14.25
N ASP A 2 -22.00 1.49 14.35
CA ASP A 2 -21.39 0.98 15.58
C ASP A 2 -19.88 1.21 15.61
N HIS A 3 -19.29 1.56 14.46
CA HIS A 3 -17.89 1.91 14.31
C HIS A 3 -17.66 3.39 14.02
N PHE A 4 -18.72 4.20 13.89
CA PHE A 4 -18.60 5.58 13.44
C PHE A 4 -17.72 6.43 14.38
N GLN A 5 -17.96 6.36 15.69
CA GLN A 5 -17.17 7.13 16.67
C GLN A 5 -15.68 6.74 16.64
N TRP A 6 -15.38 5.45 16.52
CA TRP A 6 -14.00 4.95 16.48
C TRP A 6 -13.29 5.30 15.17
N ILE A 7 -13.99 5.26 14.04
CA ILE A 7 -13.46 5.72 12.74
C ILE A 7 -13.17 7.23 12.78
N VAL A 8 -14.08 8.01 13.38
CA VAL A 8 -13.86 9.46 13.55
C VAL A 8 -12.66 9.73 14.48
N ALA A 9 -12.55 9.01 15.60
CA ALA A 9 -11.41 9.16 16.50
C ALA A 9 -10.08 8.84 15.79
N LEU A 10 -10.03 7.72 15.05
CA LEU A 10 -8.85 7.30 14.29
C LEU A 10 -8.41 8.35 13.27
N THR A 11 -9.34 8.81 12.42
CA THR A 11 -9.04 9.81 11.39
C THR A 11 -8.61 11.16 11.98
N ARG A 12 -9.13 11.54 13.16
CA ARG A 12 -8.68 12.74 13.89
C ARG A 12 -7.27 12.60 14.46
N ILE A 13 -6.92 11.42 14.99
CA ILE A 13 -5.57 11.14 15.49
C ILE A 13 -4.56 11.16 14.34
N ILE A 14 -4.86 10.50 13.22
CA ILE A 14 -4.02 10.52 12.01
C ILE A 14 -3.79 11.97 11.56
N SER A 15 -4.86 12.77 11.47
CA SER A 15 -4.75 14.20 11.12
C SER A 15 -3.89 14.98 12.11
N ALA A 16 -3.97 14.67 13.40
CA ALA A 16 -3.15 15.33 14.42
C ALA A 16 -1.67 14.97 14.28
N VAL A 17 -1.33 13.72 13.94
CA VAL A 17 0.06 13.30 13.69
C VAL A 17 0.64 14.07 12.50
N PHE A 18 -0.07 14.12 11.36
CA PHE A 18 0.40 14.90 10.20
C PHE A 18 0.55 16.40 10.51
N ARG A 19 -0.36 16.98 11.31
CA ARG A 19 -0.26 18.40 11.70
C ARG A 19 0.84 18.69 12.72
N LYS A 20 1.16 17.74 13.60
CA LYS A 20 2.26 17.89 14.57
C LYS A 20 3.61 18.05 13.84
N GLY A 21 3.73 17.45 12.66
CA GLY A 21 4.96 17.44 11.88
C GLY A 21 6.01 16.48 12.43
N GLY A 22 7.08 16.28 11.67
CA GLY A 22 8.08 15.23 11.92
C GLY A 22 7.82 13.99 11.10
N ASP A 23 8.43 12.87 11.50
CA ASP A 23 8.26 11.60 10.84
C ASP A 23 6.88 11.00 11.14
N ALA A 24 6.06 10.84 10.10
CA ALA A 24 4.74 10.23 10.17
C ALA A 24 4.72 8.82 9.57
N THR A 25 5.83 8.34 8.98
CA THR A 25 5.88 7.08 8.21
C THR A 25 5.51 5.86 9.04
N PHE A 26 5.81 5.89 10.35
CA PHE A 26 5.43 4.85 11.32
C PHE A 26 3.93 4.52 11.31
N LEU A 27 3.05 5.48 10.95
CA LEU A 27 1.60 5.24 10.88
C LEU A 27 1.26 4.09 9.93
N VAL A 28 2.03 3.89 8.86
CA VAL A 28 1.80 2.80 7.91
C VAL A 28 1.94 1.45 8.61
N GLU A 29 3.00 1.27 9.39
CA GLU A 29 3.30 0.03 10.12
C GLU A 29 2.27 -0.21 11.22
N GLU A 30 1.96 0.83 12.02
CA GLU A 30 0.98 0.74 13.10
C GLU A 30 -0.40 0.34 12.59
N LEU A 31 -0.86 0.94 11.48
CA LEU A 31 -2.18 0.62 10.90
C LEU A 31 -2.20 -0.79 10.29
N ARG A 32 -1.12 -1.22 9.63
CA ARG A 32 -1.00 -2.58 9.08
C ARG A 32 -0.98 -3.67 10.15
N SER A 33 -0.50 -3.36 11.35
CA SER A 33 -0.46 -4.29 12.48
C SER A 33 -1.85 -4.59 13.09
N VAL A 34 -2.89 -3.85 12.69
CA VAL A 34 -4.25 -4.05 13.20
C VAL A 34 -4.95 -5.15 12.41
N PHE A 35 -5.41 -6.19 13.13
CA PHE A 35 -6.10 -7.34 12.56
C PHE A 35 -7.61 -7.31 12.84
N ASP A 36 -8.41 -7.77 11.88
CA ASP A 36 -9.81 -8.08 12.12
C ASP A 36 -9.89 -9.44 12.82
N PRO A 37 -10.56 -9.55 13.98
CA PRO A 37 -10.73 -10.84 14.67
C PRO A 37 -11.45 -11.90 13.83
N GLN A 38 -12.14 -11.52 12.75
CA GLN A 38 -12.77 -12.42 11.80
C GLN A 38 -11.83 -12.90 10.68
N GLY A 39 -10.57 -12.47 10.68
CA GLY A 39 -9.54 -12.94 9.74
C GLY A 39 -9.38 -12.12 8.46
N GLY A 40 -9.96 -10.93 8.39
CA GLY A 40 -9.82 -10.02 7.25
C GLY A 40 -10.68 -10.40 6.04
N TYR A 41 -10.34 -9.88 4.86
CA TYR A 41 -11.08 -10.10 3.62
C TYR A 41 -10.20 -10.02 2.38
N PHE A 42 -10.72 -10.52 1.26
CA PHE A 42 -10.09 -10.37 -0.06
C PHE A 42 -10.73 -9.21 -0.81
N LYS A 43 -9.89 -8.35 -1.38
CA LYS A 43 -10.34 -7.26 -2.24
C LYS A 43 -10.63 -7.74 -3.66
N ARG A 44 -11.34 -6.91 -4.42
CA ARG A 44 -11.44 -7.11 -5.88
C ARG A 44 -10.02 -7.15 -6.47
N GLY A 45 -9.71 -8.22 -7.20
CA GLY A 45 -8.36 -8.50 -7.69
C GLY A 45 -7.56 -9.52 -6.87
N GLY A 46 -8.15 -10.11 -5.82
CA GLY A 46 -7.55 -11.25 -5.11
C GLY A 46 -6.47 -10.89 -4.08
N LYS A 47 -6.22 -9.59 -3.84
CA LYS A 47 -5.32 -9.15 -2.76
C LYS A 47 -5.99 -9.37 -1.40
N TYR A 48 -5.36 -10.19 -0.56
CA TYR A 48 -5.77 -10.36 0.84
C TYR A 48 -5.52 -9.08 1.65
N THR A 49 -6.37 -8.80 2.62
CA THR A 49 -6.29 -7.63 3.51
C THR A 49 -6.68 -8.04 4.92
N PRO A 50 -5.81 -7.85 5.93
CA PRO A 50 -6.02 -8.38 7.28
C PRO A 50 -7.08 -7.63 8.09
N SER A 51 -7.34 -6.36 7.78
CA SER A 51 -8.43 -5.57 8.36
C SER A 51 -8.72 -4.32 7.53
N LEU A 52 -9.85 -3.66 7.78
CA LEU A 52 -10.15 -2.34 7.21
C LEU A 52 -9.09 -1.29 7.63
N VAL A 53 -8.57 -1.39 8.85
CA VAL A 53 -7.56 -0.45 9.36
C VAL A 53 -6.23 -0.64 8.63
N ALA A 54 -5.84 -1.88 8.33
CA ALA A 54 -4.67 -2.18 7.51
C ALA A 54 -4.83 -1.66 6.08
N GLU A 55 -6.04 -1.70 5.52
CA GLU A 55 -6.30 -1.07 4.21
C GLU A 55 -6.15 0.46 4.24
N ILE A 56 -6.53 1.11 5.35
CA ILE A 56 -6.25 2.54 5.54
C ILE A 56 -4.73 2.78 5.58
N GLY A 57 -3.97 1.89 6.23
CA GLY A 57 -2.50 1.92 6.22
C GLY A 57 -1.92 1.86 4.82
N ASP A 58 -2.39 0.92 3.98
CA ASP A 58 -2.00 0.82 2.56
C ASP A 58 -2.32 2.10 1.77
N ALA A 59 -3.50 2.69 2.00
CA ALA A 59 -3.89 3.93 1.33
C ALA A 59 -3.00 5.11 1.76
N ILE A 60 -2.65 5.20 3.04
CA ILE A 60 -1.75 6.24 3.56
C ILE A 60 -0.33 6.06 3.01
N GLU A 61 0.19 4.83 2.96
CA GLU A 61 1.50 4.54 2.37
C GLU A 61 1.56 5.01 0.92
N ALA A 62 0.55 4.69 0.11
CA ALA A 62 0.49 5.12 -1.28
C ALA A 62 0.53 6.65 -1.41
N HIS A 63 -0.16 7.38 -0.53
CA HIS A 63 -0.10 8.84 -0.50
C HIS A 63 1.27 9.35 -0.06
N MET A 64 1.88 8.75 0.97
CA MET A 64 3.21 9.13 1.45
C MET A 64 4.30 8.92 0.40
N LYS A 65 4.22 7.81 -0.36
CA LYS A 65 5.09 7.56 -1.52
C LYS A 65 4.90 8.61 -2.60
N MET A 66 3.65 8.89 -2.97
CA MET A 66 3.30 9.90 -3.98
C MET A 66 3.85 11.30 -3.65
N ILE A 67 3.90 11.69 -2.37
CA ILE A 67 4.44 12.99 -1.94
C ILE A 67 5.94 12.96 -1.60
N GLY A 68 6.62 11.83 -1.82
CA GLY A 68 8.05 11.66 -1.55
C GLY A 68 8.43 11.59 -0.06
N MET A 69 7.47 11.31 0.82
CA MET A 69 7.71 11.12 2.25
C MET A 69 8.25 9.71 2.57
N ILE A 70 7.78 8.71 1.83
CA ILE A 70 8.39 7.37 1.79
C ILE A 70 9.06 7.23 0.43
N LEU A 71 10.36 6.94 0.43
CA LEU A 71 11.07 6.63 -0.80
C LEU A 71 10.64 5.23 -1.24
N GLU A 72 10.26 5.09 -2.51
CA GLU A 72 10.14 3.76 -3.10
C GLU A 72 11.56 3.22 -3.26
N ASP A 73 11.79 2.00 -2.77
CA ASP A 73 12.94 1.24 -3.22
C ASP A 73 12.71 0.97 -4.71
N ASP A 74 13.47 1.65 -5.57
CA ASP A 74 13.52 1.32 -6.99
C ASP A 74 13.87 -0.16 -7.14
N LEU A 75 13.41 -0.76 -8.25
CA LEU A 75 13.82 -2.11 -8.61
C LEU A 75 15.36 -2.14 -8.59
N ASP A 76 15.93 -3.07 -7.84
CA ASP A 76 17.38 -3.26 -7.89
C ASP A 76 17.79 -3.59 -9.34
N ASP A 77 19.06 -3.31 -9.70
CA ASP A 77 19.55 -3.49 -11.08
C ASP A 77 19.25 -4.90 -11.64
N HIS A 78 19.20 -5.90 -10.77
CA HIS A 78 18.89 -7.28 -11.12
C HIS A 78 17.39 -7.50 -11.36
N GLN A 79 16.51 -6.92 -10.53
CA GLN A 79 15.07 -6.94 -10.71
C GLN A 79 14.64 -6.19 -11.98
N GLN A 80 15.24 -5.03 -12.25
CA GLN A 80 14.98 -4.27 -13.47
C GLN A 80 15.35 -5.09 -14.72
N LYS A 81 16.51 -5.76 -14.70
CA LYS A 81 16.95 -6.63 -15.78
C LYS A 81 15.99 -7.81 -16.02
N LEU A 82 15.47 -8.42 -14.96
CA LEU A 82 14.46 -9.49 -15.07
C LEU A 82 13.14 -9.01 -15.67
N VAL A 83 12.70 -7.79 -15.35
CA VAL A 83 11.51 -7.17 -15.94
C VAL A 83 11.73 -6.93 -17.43
N ASP A 84 12.90 -6.40 -17.81
CA ASP A 84 13.24 -6.11 -19.20
C ASP A 84 13.35 -7.39 -20.05
N GLU A 85 14.00 -8.43 -19.53
CA GLU A 85 14.10 -9.75 -20.19
C GLU A 85 12.71 -10.35 -20.43
N LYS A 86 11.83 -10.36 -19.42
CA LYS A 86 10.45 -10.86 -19.57
C LYS A 86 9.60 -10.03 -20.53
N ARG A 87 9.82 -8.70 -20.57
CA ARG A 87 9.14 -7.83 -21.54
C ARG A 87 9.57 -8.17 -22.96
N GLN A 88 10.86 -8.36 -23.20
CA GLN A 88 11.39 -8.78 -24.50
C GLN A 88 10.87 -10.15 -24.94
N GLU A 89 10.82 -11.12 -24.02
CA GLU A 89 10.23 -12.45 -24.29
C GLU A 89 8.77 -12.35 -24.71
N TYR A 90 7.97 -11.53 -24.01
CA TYR A 90 6.56 -11.31 -24.33
C TYR A 90 6.38 -10.66 -25.69
N GLU A 91 7.14 -9.60 -25.99
CA GLU A 91 7.09 -8.89 -27.26
C GLU A 91 7.49 -9.80 -28.42
N THR A 92 8.55 -10.59 -28.26
CA THR A 92 9.00 -11.58 -29.26
C THR A 92 7.94 -12.65 -29.49
N ARG A 93 7.28 -13.13 -28.43
CA ARG A 93 6.23 -14.17 -28.53
C ARG A 93 4.94 -13.67 -29.17
N ASN A 94 4.63 -12.38 -29.02
CA ASN A 94 3.43 -11.75 -29.58
C ASN A 94 3.68 -10.99 -30.90
N GLN A 95 4.89 -11.02 -31.44
CA GLN A 95 5.18 -10.43 -32.73
C GLN A 95 4.49 -11.25 -33.83
N PRO A 96 3.60 -10.65 -34.64
CA PRO A 96 2.89 -11.38 -35.69
C PRO A 96 3.90 -11.88 -36.72
N LEU A 97 3.86 -13.17 -37.01
CA LEU A 97 4.57 -13.78 -38.13
C LEU A 97 3.97 -13.19 -39.41
N PHE A 98 4.75 -12.35 -40.11
CA PHE A 98 4.49 -12.02 -41.50
C PHE A 98 4.92 -13.20 -42.39
#